data_AF-A0AAV1YDI4-F1
#
_entry.id   AF-A0AAV1YDI4-F1
#
_cell.length_a   1.000
_cell.length_b   1.000
_cell.length_c   1.000
_cell.angle_alpha   90.00
_cell.angle_beta   90.00
_cell.angle_gamma   90.00
#
_symmetry.space_group_name_H-M   'P 1'
#
loop_
_entity.id
_entity.type
_entity.pdbx_description
1 polymer ?
#
loop_
_entity_poly.entity_id
_entity_poly.type
_entity_poly.pdbx_seq_one_letter_code
_entity_poly.pdbx_strand_id
1 'polypeptide(L)' 'MLGLRGIQDGIWDVNTNSMHSLLFKRWGSSKSYVFIDKWVQDFVKRRHLKLEDDIAFHWDPCNHHFAFTILQVF' A
#
# COMPACT_ATOMS: atom_id res chain seq x y z
N MET A 1 14.74 21.02 -4.79
CA MET A 1 14.90 19.65 -5.32
C MET A 1 13.53 19.15 -5.72
N LEU A 2 13.22 19.15 -7.01
CA LEU A 2 11.92 18.70 -7.54
C LEU A 2 11.82 17.19 -7.35
N GLY A 3 10.94 16.77 -6.45
CA GLY A 3 10.68 15.35 -6.20
C GLY A 3 10.22 14.69 -7.49
N LEU A 4 10.88 13.58 -7.85
CA LEU A 4 10.43 12.71 -8.92
C LEU A 4 8.94 12.40 -8.68
N ARG A 5 8.08 12.77 -9.64
CA ARG A 5 6.64 12.54 -9.59
C ARG A 5 6.40 11.05 -9.35
N GLY A 6 5.66 10.69 -8.29
CA GLY A 6 5.29 9.31 -8.03
C GLY A 6 4.32 8.76 -9.08
N ILE A 7 4.04 7.47 -9.00
CA ILE A 7 3.07 6.79 -9.85
C ILE A 7 1.85 6.44 -9.01
N GLN A 8 0.66 6.76 -9.51
CA GLN A 8 -0.58 6.28 -8.91
C GLN A 8 -0.72 4.79 -9.24
N ASP A 9 -0.82 3.97 -8.21
CA ASP A 9 -0.83 2.51 -8.36
C ASP A 9 -2.07 1.89 -7.71
N GLY A 10 -2.59 0.85 -8.37
CA GLY A 10 -3.76 0.10 -7.92
C GLY A 10 -3.33 -1.05 -7.03
N ILE A 11 -3.84 -1.05 -5.80
CA ILE A 11 -3.56 -2.06 -4.78
C ILE A 11 -4.85 -2.82 -4.48
N TRP A 12 -4.82 -4.12 -4.73
CA TRP A 12 -5.91 -5.04 -4.47
C TRP A 12 -5.89 -5.55 -3.02
N ASP A 13 -6.91 -5.23 -2.24
CA ASP A 13 -7.09 -5.82 -0.91
C ASP A 13 -7.77 -7.18 -1.05
N VAL A 14 -6.99 -8.25 -0.83
CA VAL A 14 -7.41 -9.64 -1.03
C VAL A 14 -8.53 -10.02 -0.06
N ASN A 15 -8.45 -9.58 1.19
CA ASN A 15 -9.41 -9.96 2.23
C ASN A 15 -10.80 -9.34 2.01
N THR A 16 -10.86 -8.18 1.36
CA THR A 16 -12.12 -7.45 1.12
C THR A 16 -12.54 -7.42 -0.34
N ASN A 17 -11.75 -8.02 -1.24
CA ASN A 17 -12.02 -8.09 -2.67
C ASN A 17 -12.29 -6.70 -3.28
N SER A 18 -11.43 -5.73 -2.96
CA SER A 18 -11.60 -4.33 -3.37
C SER A 18 -10.29 -3.67 -3.81
N MET A 19 -10.37 -2.80 -4.81
CA MET A 19 -9.23 -2.07 -5.37
C MET A 19 -9.15 -0.67 -4.76
N HIS A 20 -7.97 -0.28 -4.30
CA HIS A 20 -7.68 1.05 -3.75
C HIS A 20 -6.45 1.64 -4.43
N SER A 21 -6.30 2.96 -4.42
CA SER A 21 -5.20 3.62 -5.13
C SER A 21 -4.25 4.31 -4.16
N LEU A 22 -2.95 4.02 -4.27
CA LEU A 22 -1.89 4.66 -3.49
C LEU A 22 -0.89 5.36 -4.40
N LEU A 23 -0.26 6.42 -3.91
CA LEU A 23 0.84 7.07 -4.62
C LEU A 23 2.16 6.39 -4.22
N PHE A 24 2.74 5.64 -5.15
CA PHE A 24 4.05 5.02 -5.00
C PHE A 24 5.14 6.00 -5.43
N LYS A 25 6.08 6.31 -4.53
CA LYS A 25 7.21 7.19 -4.87
C LYS A 25 8.47 6.88 -4.08
N ARG A 26 9.59 7.32 -4.63
CA ARG A 26 10.88 7.35 -3.91
C ARG A 26 11.05 8.68 -3.19
N TRP A 27 11.21 8.65 -1.87
CA TRP A 27 11.59 9.84 -1.10
C TRP A 27 13.08 10.13 -1.28
N GLY A 28 13.40 11.31 -1.80
CA GLY A 28 14.79 11.68 -2.12
C GLY A 28 15.71 11.77 -0.91
N SER A 29 15.19 12.23 0.23
CA SER A 29 15.97 12.42 1.47
C SER A 29 16.42 11.09 2.10
N SER A 30 15.50 10.13 2.25
CA SER A 30 15.79 8.82 2.83
C SER A 30 16.23 7.78 1.81
N LYS A 31 16.10 8.09 0.51
CA LYS A 31 16.27 7.15 -0.62
C LYS A 31 15.33 5.94 -0.58
N SER A 32 14.30 5.95 0.28
CA SER A 32 13.33 4.86 0.47
C SER A 32 12.15 4.97 -0.50
N TYR A 33 11.50 3.85 -0.79
CA TYR A 33 10.23 3.80 -1.49
C TYR A 33 9.08 3.77 -0.49
N VAL A 34 8.02 4.51 -0.78
CA VAL A 34 6.86 4.64 0.09
C VAL A 34 5.58 4.58 -0.72
N PHE A 35 4.55 3.95 -0.15
CA PHE A 35 3.16 4.17 -0.51
C PHE A 35 2.58 5.25 0.39
N ILE A 36 2.05 6.31 -0.20
CA ILE A 36 1.48 7.45 0.52
C ILE A 36 0.10 7.82 -0.04
N ASP A 37 -0.40 9.01 0.31
CA ASP A 37 -1.72 9.53 -0.02
C ASP A 37 -2.81 8.82 0.80
N LYS A 38 -3.65 7.99 0.18
CA LYS A 38 -4.79 7.35 0.85
C LYS A 38 -4.44 6.18 1.77
N TRP A 39 -3.16 5.88 2.00
CA TRP A 39 -2.71 4.77 2.85
C TRP A 39 -3.44 4.72 4.21
N VAL A 40 -3.51 5.84 4.91
CA VAL A 40 -4.15 5.91 6.22
C VAL A 40 -5.67 5.70 6.12
N GLN A 41 -6.31 6.22 5.09
CA GLN A 41 -7.77 6.16 4.94
C GLN A 41 -8.21 4.78 4.45
N ASP A 42 -7.64 4.32 3.34
CA ASP A 42 -8.09 3.16 2.59
C ASP A 42 -7.52 1.84 3.13
N PHE A 43 -6.45 1.88 3.92
CA PHE A 43 -5.85 0.66 4.50
C PHE A 43 -5.88 0.70 6.02
N VAL A 44 -5.20 1.65 6.66
CA VAL A 44 -5.06 1.65 8.13
C VAL A 44 -6.42 1.79 8.82
N LYS A 45 -7.19 2.85 8.52
CA LYS A 45 -8.48 3.10 9.18
C LYS A 45 -9.56 2.11 8.73
N ARG A 46 -9.71 1.88 7.42
CA ARG A 46 -10.72 0.97 6.87
C ARG A 46 -10.55 -0.47 7.38
N ARG A 47 -9.30 -0.90 7.60
CA ARG A 47 -8.99 -2.26 8.07
C ARG A 47 -8.73 -2.34 9.58
N HIS A 48 -8.87 -1.21 10.29
CA HIS A 48 -8.63 -1.10 11.73
C HIS A 48 -7.23 -1.57 12.16
N LEU A 49 -6.21 -1.36 11.31
CA LEU A 49 -4.84 -1.74 11.62
C LEU A 49 -4.32 -0.92 12.80
N LYS A 50 -3.64 -1.59 13.72
CA LYS A 50 -2.94 -1.00 14.85
C LYS A 50 -1.47 -1.42 14.87
N LEU A 51 -0.72 -0.85 15.81
CA LEU A 51 0.65 -1.26 16.06
C LEU A 51 0.70 -2.76 16.36
N GLU A 52 1.75 -3.43 15.89
CA GLU A 52 1.98 -4.88 15.94
C GLU A 52 1.17 -5.72 14.93
N ASP A 53 0.16 -5.18 14.23
CA ASP A 53 -0.50 -5.95 13.15
C ASP A 53 0.45 -6.19 11.97
N ASP A 54 0.46 -7.43 11.48
CA ASP A 54 1.28 -7.84 10.35
C ASP A 54 0.51 -7.79 9.03
N ILE A 55 1.11 -7.17 8.03
CA ILE A 55 0.57 -7.03 6.68
C ILE A 55 1.56 -7.53 5.63
N ALA A 56 1.04 -8.01 4.50
CA ALA A 56 1.80 -8.36 3.32
C ALA A 56 1.44 -7.46 2.15
N PHE A 57 2.46 -7.12 1.37
CA PHE A 57 2.33 -6.64 0.00
C PHE A 57 3.10 -7.58 -0.92
N HIS A 58 2.45 -8.06 -1.97
CA HIS A 58 3.14 -8.83 -3.01
C HIS A 58 2.64 -8.44 -4.39
N TRP A 59 3.48 -8.64 -5.40
CA TRP A 59 3.05 -8.56 -6.79
C TRP A 59 2.30 -9.85 -7.15
N ASP A 60 1.11 -9.74 -7.71
CA ASP A 60 0.39 -10.85 -8.33
C ASP A 60 0.73 -10.87 -9.84
N PRO A 61 1.54 -11.83 -10.31
CA PRO A 61 1.94 -11.89 -11.72
C PRO A 61 0.81 -12.33 -12.65
N CYS A 62 -0.23 -13.00 -12.14
CA CYS A 62 -1.36 -13.48 -12.94
C CYS A 62 -2.35 -12.34 -13.22
N ASN A 63 -2.60 -11.50 -12.22
CA ASN A 63 -3.55 -10.38 -12.32
C ASN A 63 -2.89 -9.02 -12.56
N HIS A 64 -1.56 -8.98 -12.61
CA HIS A 64 -0.75 -7.79 -12.87
C HIS A 64 -1.07 -6.59 -11.94
N HIS A 65 -1.23 -6.85 -10.65
CA HIS A 65 -1.41 -5.81 -9.64
C HIS A 65 -0.64 -6.12 -8.36
N PHE A 66 -0.46 -5.13 -7.50
CA PHE A 66 -0.05 -5.37 -6.12
C PHE A 66 -1.25 -5.83 -5.30
N ALA A 67 -1.05 -6.88 -4.52
CA ALA A 67 -2.01 -7.43 -3.58
C ALA A 67 -1.59 -7.08 -2.15
N PHE A 68 -2.57 -6.68 -1.35
CA PHE A 68 -2.48 -6.38 0.07
C PHE A 68 -3.28 -7.40 0.86
N THR A 69 -2.68 -7.93 1.93
CA THR A 69 -3.31 -8.92 2.82
C THR A 69 -2.91 -8.64 4.27
N ILE A 70 -3.84 -8.83 5.21
CA ILE A 70 -3.53 -8.87 6.64
C ILE A 70 -3.10 -10.29 6.99
N LEU A 71 -1.90 -10.45 7.53
CA LEU A 71 -1.35 -11.76 7.90
C LEU A 71 -1.76 -12.14 9.32
N GLN A 72 -1.63 -11.20 10.26
CA GLN A 72 -1.95 -11.42 11.66
C GLN A 72 -2.46 -10.11 12.29
N VAL A 73 -3.53 -10.24 13.08
CA VAL A 73 -4.07 -9.15 13.90
C VAL A 73 -3.81 -9.47 15.36
N PHE A 74 -3.35 -8.48 16.12
CA PHE A 74 -3.12 -8.58 17.57
C PHE A 74 -4.20 -7.84 18.34
#